data_AF-A0A7Y3N8B1-F1
#
_entry.id   AF-A0A7Y3N8B1-F1
#
_cell.length_a   1.000
_cell.length_b   1.000
_cell.length_c   1.000
_cell.angle_alpha   90.00
_cell.angle_beta   90.00
_cell.angle_gamma   90.00
#
_symmetry.space_group_name_H-M   'P 1'
#
loop_
_entity.id
_entity.type
_entity.pdbx_description
1 polymer ?
#
loop_
_entity_poly.entity_id
_entity_poly.type
_entity_poly.pdbx_seq_one_letter_code
_entity_poly.pdbx_strand_id
1 'polypeptide(L)'
;MRWRQAAARTSCGLKAKFESLSVRKGYKKSVVALAHKMLRIIYAMLSKGQPYRDATINYDALMVQRNAPRWLKMLDKYGYLEAQHA
;
A
#
# COMPACT_ATOMS: atom_id res chain seq x y z
N MET A 1 0.28 11.71 19.17
CA MET A 1 0.48 10.27 18.88
C MET A 1 -0.22 9.86 17.55
N ARG A 2 0.09 10.50 16.42
CA ARG A 2 -0.66 10.31 15.14
C ARG A 2 -0.09 9.21 14.22
N TRP A 3 1.20 8.88 14.39
CA TRP A 3 1.93 7.97 13.50
C TRP A 3 1.64 6.50 13.80
N ARG A 4 1.29 6.16 15.06
CA ARG A 4 0.89 4.81 15.50
C ARG A 4 -0.38 4.32 14.78
N GLN A 5 -1.38 5.19 14.63
CA GLN A 5 -2.64 4.84 13.96
C GLN A 5 -2.43 4.57 12.47
N ALA A 6 -1.56 5.34 11.82
CA ALA A 6 -1.25 5.18 10.40
C ALA A 6 -0.55 3.85 10.12
N ALA A 7 0.51 3.54 10.89
CA ALA A 7 1.27 2.30 10.73
C ALA A 7 0.43 1.04 10.97
N ALA A 8 -0.47 1.05 11.98
CA ALA A 8 -1.34 -0.08 12.28
C ALA A 8 -2.42 -0.33 11.22
N ARG A 9 -2.79 0.68 10.43
CA ARG A 9 -3.84 0.59 9.39
C ARG A 9 -3.31 0.27 8.00
N THR A 10 -1.99 0.31 7.81
CA THR A 10 -1.36 -0.07 6.55
C THR A 10 -1.44 -1.58 6.36
N SER A 11 -2.22 -2.03 5.37
CA SER A 11 -2.10 -3.39 4.84
C SER A 11 -0.79 -3.48 4.06
N CYS A 12 0.06 -4.45 4.38
CA CYS A 12 1.28 -4.74 3.64
C CYS A 12 1.54 -6.24 3.66
N GLY A 13 2.14 -6.78 2.59
CA GLY A 13 2.49 -8.20 2.47
C GLY A 13 3.46 -8.67 3.55
N LEU A 14 4.20 -7.75 4.19
CA LEU A 14 5.06 -8.02 5.32
C LEU A 14 4.30 -8.54 6.55
N LYS A 15 3.06 -8.06 6.80
CA LYS A 15 2.22 -8.55 7.90
C LYS A 15 1.84 -10.02 7.70
N ALA A 16 1.32 -10.35 6.52
CA ALA A 16 0.97 -11.73 6.17
C ALA A 16 2.20 -12.66 6.23
N LYS A 17 3.37 -12.16 5.81
CA LYS A 17 4.64 -12.88 5.94
C LYS A 17 4.97 -13.16 7.41
N PHE A 18 4.86 -12.17 8.28
CA PHE A 18 5.10 -12.34 9.71
C PHE A 18 4.15 -13.36 10.33
N GLU A 19 2.85 -13.30 10.03
CA GLU A 19 1.85 -14.26 10.52
C GLU A 19 2.17 -15.68 10.05
N SER A 20 2.54 -15.87 8.79
CA SER A 20 2.94 -17.19 8.28
C SER A 20 4.21 -17.74 8.96
N LEU A 21 5.14 -16.87 9.34
CA LEU A 21 6.40 -17.24 9.98
C LEU A 21 6.22 -17.47 11.48
N SER A 22 5.39 -16.66 12.15
CA SER A 22 5.16 -16.73 13.60
C SER A 22 4.59 -18.07 14.01
N VAL A 23 3.66 -18.60 13.20
CA VAL A 23 3.07 -19.94 13.36
C VAL A 23 4.14 -21.05 13.27
N ARG A 24 5.15 -20.90 12.40
CA ARG A 24 6.12 -21.97 12.10
C ARG A 24 7.41 -21.91 12.94
N LYS A 25 7.91 -20.71 13.24
CA LYS A 25 9.24 -20.50 13.85
C LYS A 25 9.18 -19.83 15.22
N GLY A 26 8.00 -19.38 15.64
CA GLY A 26 7.81 -18.58 16.86
C GLY A 26 8.17 -17.11 16.67
N TYR A 27 7.73 -16.29 17.63
CA TYR A 27 7.76 -14.83 17.55
C TYR A 27 9.16 -14.26 17.28
N LYS A 28 10.15 -14.57 18.13
CA LYS A 28 11.50 -14.00 18.08
C LYS A 28 12.19 -14.24 16.72
N LYS A 29 12.16 -15.48 16.22
CA LYS A 29 12.76 -15.84 14.93
C LYS A 29 12.04 -15.20 13.75
N SER A 30 10.72 -15.01 13.87
CA SER A 30 9.90 -14.38 12.83
C SER A 30 10.15 -12.88 12.71
N VAL A 31 10.38 -12.19 13.83
CA VAL A 31 10.79 -10.78 13.84
C VAL A 31 12.13 -10.60 13.11
N VAL A 32 13.14 -11.43 13.41
CA VAL A 32 14.46 -11.34 12.75
C VAL A 32 14.36 -11.61 11.25
N ALA A 33 13.60 -12.63 10.84
CA ALA A 33 13.39 -12.93 9.43
C ALA A 33 12.66 -11.80 8.70
N LEU A 34 11.68 -11.17 9.36
CA LEU A 34 10.96 -10.01 8.83
C LEU A 34 11.90 -8.80 8.68
N ALA A 35 12.70 -8.49 9.71
CA ALA A 35 13.66 -7.40 9.70
C ALA A 35 14.70 -7.56 8.56
N HIS A 36 15.23 -8.76 8.37
CA HIS A 36 16.13 -9.05 7.26
C HIS A 36 15.47 -8.79 5.90
N LYS A 37 14.21 -9.20 5.73
CA LYS A 37 13.45 -8.94 4.50
C LYS A 37 13.22 -7.43 4.28
N MET A 38 12.90 -6.68 5.35
CA MET A 38 12.74 -5.22 5.29
C MET A 38 14.04 -4.53 4.87
N LEU A 39 15.17 -4.91 5.45
CA LEU A 39 16.49 -4.36 5.07
C LEU A 39 16.79 -4.59 3.58
N ARG A 40 16.52 -5.80 3.07
CA ARG A 40 16.69 -6.09 1.64
C ARG A 40 15.81 -5.23 0.75
N ILE A 41 14.57 -4.97 1.16
CA ILE A 41 13.64 -4.10 0.43
C ILE A 41 14.18 -2.67 0.42
N ILE A 42 14.57 -2.14 1.58
CA ILE A 42 15.12 -0.78 1.71
C ILE A 42 16.37 -0.63 0.86
N TYR A 43 17.30 -1.58 0.92
CA TYR A 43 18.49 -1.58 0.07
C TYR A 43 18.14 -1.56 -1.42
N ALA A 44 17.20 -2.39 -1.86
CA ALA A 44 16.77 -2.42 -3.25
C ALA A 44 16.08 -1.11 -3.69
N MET A 45 15.30 -0.49 -2.80
CA MET A 45 14.66 0.81 -3.06
C MET A 45 15.70 1.92 -3.21
N LEU A 46 16.66 2.00 -2.28
CA LEU A 46 17.70 3.02 -2.29
C LEU A 46 18.66 2.84 -3.46
N SER A 47 19.08 1.61 -3.76
CA SER A 47 19.99 1.33 -4.89
C SER A 47 19.37 1.62 -6.26
N LYS A 48 18.05 1.41 -6.42
CA LYS A 48 17.34 1.64 -7.69
C LYS A 48 16.68 3.01 -7.78
N GLY A 49 16.62 3.77 -6.68
CA GLY A 49 15.87 5.02 -6.59
C GLY A 49 14.36 4.86 -6.82
N GLN A 50 13.82 3.65 -6.63
CA GLN A 50 12.41 3.35 -6.89
C GLN A 50 11.60 3.30 -5.58
N PRO A 51 10.36 3.79 -5.58
CA PRO A 51 9.50 3.72 -4.40
C PRO A 51 9.13 2.27 -4.07
N TYR A 52 8.78 2.04 -2.80
CA TYR A 52 8.27 0.74 -2.37
C TYR A 52 6.98 0.41 -3.12
N ARG A 53 6.96 -0.75 -3.79
CA ARG A 53 5.74 -1.32 -4.37
C ARG A 53 5.54 -2.72 -3.80
N ASP A 54 4.48 -2.86 -3.01
CA ASP A 54 4.04 -4.15 -2.50
C ASP A 54 3.31 -4.94 -3.61
N ALA A 55 3.70 -6.19 -3.85
CA ALA A 55 3.02 -7.04 -4.84
C ALA A 55 1.56 -7.37 -4.44
N THR A 56 1.24 -7.26 -3.16
CA THR A 56 -0.09 -7.57 -2.62
C THR A 56 -1.07 -6.41 -2.79
N ILE A 57 -0.58 -5.20 -3.04
CA ILE A 57 -1.38 -3.98 -3.06
C ILE A 57 -1.50 -3.49 -4.50
N ASN A 58 -2.73 -3.45 -5.01
CA ASN A 58 -3.02 -2.75 -6.26
C ASN A 58 -3.16 -1.24 -5.98
N TYR A 59 -2.06 -0.51 -6.14
CA TYR A 59 -2.01 0.94 -5.91
C TYR A 59 -2.92 1.73 -6.86
N ASP A 60 -3.07 1.27 -8.10
CA ASP A 60 -3.93 1.95 -9.09
C ASP A 60 -5.39 1.91 -8.64
N ALA A 61 -5.87 0.73 -8.20
CA ALA A 61 -7.21 0.57 -7.65
C ALA A 61 -7.44 1.46 -6.41
N LEU A 62 -6.44 1.58 -5.52
CA LEU A 62 -6.52 2.46 -4.34
C LEU A 62 -6.59 3.94 -4.73
N MET A 63 -5.79 4.37 -5.72
CA MET A 63 -5.81 5.74 -6.21
C MET A 63 -7.14 6.08 -6.87
N VAL A 64 -7.69 5.16 -7.68
CA VAL A 64 -9.01 5.30 -8.30
C VAL A 64 -10.09 5.40 -7.22
N GLN A 65 -10.13 4.48 -6.26
CA GLN A 65 -11.13 4.50 -5.18
C GLN A 65 -11.11 5.83 -4.40
N ARG A 66 -9.92 6.36 -4.11
CA ARG A 66 -9.77 7.61 -3.36
C ARG A 66 -10.14 8.85 -4.17
N ASN A 67 -9.75 8.89 -5.44
CA ASN A 67 -9.81 10.11 -6.25
C ASN A 67 -11.05 10.15 -7.16
N ALA A 68 -11.61 9.02 -7.57
CA ALA A 68 -12.72 8.95 -8.52
C ALA A 68 -13.95 9.77 -8.10
N PRO A 69 -14.42 9.74 -6.83
CA PRO A 69 -15.57 10.56 -6.43
C PRO A 69 -15.31 12.06 -6.59
N ARG A 70 -14.07 12.51 -6.39
CA ARG A 70 -13.69 13.91 -6.57
C ARG A 70 -13.66 14.29 -8.04
N TRP A 71 -13.14 13.43 -8.90
CA TRP A 71 -13.12 13.67 -10.35
C TRP A 71 -14.52 13.68 -10.94
N LEU A 72 -15.41 12.76 -10.54
CA LEU A 72 -16.80 12.76 -10.95
C LEU A 72 -17.50 14.10 -10.63
N LYS A 73 -17.32 14.62 -9.42
CA LYS A 73 -17.85 15.94 -9.03
C LYS A 73 -17.29 17.10 -9.87
N MET A 74 -16.03 17.01 -10.28
CA MET A 74 -15.43 18.05 -11.13
C MET A 74 -15.95 17.97 -12.55
N LEU A 75 -16.09 16.75 -13.10
CA LEU A 75 -16.62 16.54 -14.44
C LEU A 75 -18.07 17.03 -14.56
N ASP A 76 -18.88 16.78 -13.52
CA ASP A 76 -20.24 17.31 -13.38
C ASP A 76 -20.26 18.85 -13.37
N LYS A 77 -19.45 19.47 -12.50
CA LYS A 77 -19.35 20.93 -12.37
C LYS A 77 -19.00 21.65 -13.68
N TYR A 78 -18.14 21.06 -14.51
CA TYR A 78 -17.71 21.65 -15.77
C TYR A 78 -18.54 21.19 -16.98
N GLY A 79 -19.62 20.44 -16.76
CA GLY A 79 -20.55 20.02 -17.81
C GLY A 79 -20.03 18.94 -18.75
N TYR A 80 -18.93 18.26 -18.41
CA TYR A 80 -18.34 17.21 -19.26
C TYR A 80 -19.11 15.88 -19.22
N LEU A 81 -20.03 15.70 -18.25
CA LEU A 81 -20.87 14.49 -18.16
C LEU A 81 -22.14 14.56 -19.01
N GLU A 82 -22.65 15.76 -19.31
CA GLU A 82 -23.86 15.94 -20.12
C GLU A 82 -23.59 15.82 -21.64
N ALA A 83 -22.36 16.06 -22.08
CA ALA A 83 -21.97 16.03 -23.49
C ALA A 83 -21.94 14.62 -24.14
N GLN A 84 -22.18 13.55 -23.36
CA GLN A 84 -22.16 12.17 -23.87
C GLN A 84 -23.56 11.58 -24.19
N HIS A 85 -24.62 12.37 -24.01
CA HIS A 85 -26.01 11.96 -24.27
C HIS A 85 -26.71 12.74 -25.40
N ALA A 86 -25.95 13.40 -26.28
CA ALA A 86 -26.45 14.07 -27.48
C ALA A 86 -25.97 13.38 -28.77
#